data_AF-V4YDN6-F1
#
_entry.id   AF-V4YDN6-F1
#
_cell.length_a   1.000
_cell.length_b   1.000
_cell.length_c   1.000
_cell.angle_alpha   90.00
_cell.angle_beta   90.00
_cell.angle_gamma   90.00
#
_symmetry.space_group_name_H-M   'P 1'
#
loop_
_entity.id
_entity.type
_entity.pdbx_description
1 polymer ?
#
loop_
_entity_poly.entity_id
_entity_poly.type
_entity_poly.pdbx_seq_one_letter_code
_entity_poly.pdbx_strand_id
1 'polypeptide(L)'
;SELLTVAEWGEEAEAAHAHLDAAQHLAGQFRSSLPADAGSVEDSLAAAVETLTTELQQRQAELPSEPTDDENRFHEELRYRLRDDAAESVDRISYAPGPASGVVAATKGFAVMLAYGRFIDLIGDGEAFSVETASAVRSTRSAAIDAITTALDESPRSDLARPILADTARSVQFADQELGRISRDVRPARLADPLARYTAATLRARSVPTACRRTLDALQL
;
A
#
# COMPACT_ATOMS: atom_id res chain seq x y z
N SER A 1 35.53 -13.22 -10.37
CA SER A 1 36.08 -14.07 -9.30
C SER A 1 34.91 -14.81 -8.70
N GLU A 2 34.72 -16.09 -9.04
CA GLU A 2 33.57 -16.89 -8.57
C GLU A 2 33.62 -17.16 -7.06
N LEU A 3 34.82 -17.22 -6.48
CA LEU A 3 35.02 -17.40 -5.03
C LEU A 3 34.53 -16.21 -4.19
N LEU A 4 34.65 -14.98 -4.72
CA LEU A 4 34.14 -13.78 -4.03
C LEU A 4 32.60 -13.81 -3.98
N THR A 5 31.98 -14.16 -5.10
CA THR A 5 30.53 -14.31 -5.20
C THR A 5 30.00 -15.40 -4.28
N VAL A 6 30.65 -16.57 -4.20
CA VAL A 6 30.25 -17.64 -3.26
C VAL A 6 30.38 -17.19 -1.81
N ALA A 7 31.41 -16.42 -1.46
CA ALA A 7 31.56 -15.88 -0.11
C ALA A 7 30.47 -14.86 0.24
N GLU A 8 30.12 -13.97 -0.70
CA GLU A 8 29.02 -13.00 -0.54
C GLU A 8 27.67 -13.69 -0.34
N TRP A 9 27.35 -14.72 -1.13
CA TRP A 9 26.13 -15.53 -0.93
C TRP A 9 26.15 -16.30 0.40
N GLY A 10 27.32 -16.77 0.84
CA GLY A 10 27.48 -17.42 2.14
C GLY A 10 27.19 -16.45 3.28
N GLU A 11 27.69 -15.22 3.20
CA GLU A 11 27.42 -14.18 4.19
C GLU A 11 25.93 -13.80 4.22
N GLU A 12 25.27 -13.65 3.07
CA GLU A 12 23.82 -13.40 3.01
C GLU A 12 23.01 -14.55 3.61
N ALA A 13 23.40 -15.80 3.34
CA ALA A 13 22.72 -16.97 3.89
C ALA A 13 22.86 -17.08 5.42
N GLU A 14 24.04 -16.79 5.96
CA GLU A 14 24.27 -16.75 7.41
C GLU A 14 23.50 -15.60 8.07
N ALA A 15 23.46 -14.42 7.44
CA ALA A 15 22.66 -13.29 7.92
C ALA A 15 21.16 -13.62 7.93
N ALA A 16 20.66 -14.29 6.89
CA ALA A 16 19.27 -14.74 6.82
C ALA A 16 18.93 -15.73 7.95
N HIS A 17 19.81 -16.69 8.25
CA HIS A 17 19.63 -17.61 9.39
C HIS A 17 19.64 -16.87 10.73
N ALA A 18 20.58 -15.95 10.94
CA ALA A 18 20.63 -15.15 12.16
C ALA A 18 19.34 -14.33 12.36
N HIS A 19 18.78 -13.77 11.30
CA HIS A 19 17.48 -13.09 11.34
C HIS A 19 16.32 -14.03 11.67
N LEU A 20 16.33 -15.25 11.12
CA LEU A 20 15.32 -16.27 11.41
C LEU A 20 15.38 -16.71 12.89
N ASP A 21 16.57 -16.99 13.41
CA ASP A 21 16.78 -17.37 14.81
C ASP A 21 16.33 -16.26 15.75
N ALA A 22 16.66 -14.99 15.44
CA ALA A 22 16.19 -13.85 16.20
C ALA A 22 14.65 -13.75 16.20
N ALA A 23 13.99 -13.96 15.06
CA ALA A 23 12.53 -13.95 14.96
C ALA A 23 11.90 -15.09 15.76
N GLN A 24 12.46 -16.31 15.70
CA GLN A 24 12.00 -17.45 16.49
C GLN A 24 12.18 -17.22 17.99
N HIS A 25 13.29 -16.60 18.40
CA HIS A 25 13.55 -16.24 19.79
C HIS A 25 12.52 -15.24 20.31
N LEU A 26 12.24 -14.16 19.55
CA LEU A 26 11.22 -13.17 19.90
C LEU A 26 9.82 -13.80 19.97
N ALA A 27 9.48 -14.69 19.03
CA ALA A 27 8.21 -15.43 19.07
C ALA A 27 8.11 -16.37 20.27
N GLY A 28 9.24 -16.95 20.72
CA GLY A 28 9.33 -17.72 21.96
C GLY A 28 9.04 -16.84 23.18
N GLN A 29 9.75 -15.72 23.33
CA GLN A 29 9.53 -14.78 24.44
C GLN A 29 8.10 -14.25 24.48
N PHE A 30 7.53 -13.88 23.32
CA PHE A 30 6.15 -13.43 23.23
C PHE A 30 5.18 -14.49 23.76
N ARG A 31 5.28 -15.74 23.29
CA ARG A 31 4.42 -16.83 23.78
C ARG A 31 4.60 -17.10 25.27
N SER A 32 5.83 -17.03 25.78
CA SER A 32 6.10 -17.20 27.21
C SER A 32 5.59 -16.03 28.06
N SER A 33 5.39 -14.85 27.47
CA SER A 33 4.82 -13.68 28.18
C SER A 33 3.30 -13.70 28.28
N LEU A 34 2.62 -14.57 27.51
CA LEU A 34 1.17 -14.68 27.54
C LEU A 34 0.69 -15.43 28.79
N PRO A 35 -0.44 -15.00 29.39
CA PRO A 35 -1.14 -15.77 30.42
C PRO A 35 -1.47 -17.19 29.94
N ALA A 36 -1.52 -18.15 30.87
CA ALA A 36 -1.87 -19.54 30.54
C ALA A 36 -3.30 -19.71 30.01
N ASP A 37 -4.17 -18.72 30.26
CA ASP A 37 -5.55 -18.61 29.80
C ASP A 37 -5.72 -17.62 28.64
N ALA A 38 -4.63 -17.19 28.00
CA ALA A 38 -4.70 -16.40 26.78
C ALA A 38 -5.42 -17.23 25.70
N GLY A 39 -6.68 -16.89 25.43
CA GLY A 39 -7.47 -17.50 24.36
C GLY A 39 -6.89 -17.22 22.98
N SER A 40 -7.46 -17.88 21.96
CA SER A 40 -7.09 -17.62 20.56
C SER A 40 -7.98 -16.53 19.97
N VAL A 41 -7.38 -15.68 19.13
CA VAL A 41 -8.10 -14.74 18.26
C VAL A 41 -8.15 -15.22 16.80
N GLU A 42 -7.58 -16.39 16.51
CA GLU A 42 -7.40 -16.89 15.15
C GLU A 42 -8.71 -17.04 14.39
N ASP A 43 -9.73 -17.65 15.01
CA ASP A 43 -11.05 -17.83 14.39
C ASP A 43 -11.74 -16.48 14.11
N SER A 44 -11.61 -15.51 15.03
CA SER A 44 -12.15 -14.17 14.84
C SER A 44 -11.44 -13.44 13.69
N LEU A 45 -10.13 -13.57 13.58
CA LEU A 45 -9.36 -13.01 12.47
C LEU A 45 -9.74 -13.69 11.15
N ALA A 46 -9.89 -15.02 11.14
CA ALA A 46 -10.27 -15.77 9.94
C ALA A 46 -11.67 -15.37 9.44
N ALA A 47 -12.64 -15.28 10.34
CA ALA A 47 -14.00 -14.82 10.01
C ALA A 47 -14.01 -13.37 9.47
N ALA A 48 -13.19 -12.49 10.06
CA ALA A 48 -13.04 -11.13 9.55
C ALA A 48 -12.41 -11.12 8.14
N VAL A 49 -11.40 -11.95 7.88
CA VAL A 49 -10.79 -12.08 6.54
C VAL A 49 -11.82 -12.56 5.52
N GLU A 50 -12.62 -13.57 5.83
CA GLU A 50 -13.68 -14.06 4.92
C GLU A 50 -14.71 -12.97 4.59
N THR A 51 -15.15 -12.25 5.61
CA THR A 51 -16.10 -11.14 5.47
C THR A 51 -15.53 -10.04 4.58
N LEU A 52 -14.32 -9.57 4.90
CA LEU A 52 -13.64 -8.51 4.16
C LEU A 52 -13.33 -8.93 2.71
N THR A 53 -12.94 -10.18 2.49
CA THR A 53 -12.65 -10.73 1.15
C THR A 53 -13.90 -10.76 0.28
N THR A 54 -15.01 -11.27 0.82
CA THR A 54 -16.31 -11.31 0.10
C THR A 54 -16.73 -9.91 -0.34
N GLU A 55 -16.54 -8.93 0.54
CA GLU A 55 -16.93 -7.56 0.28
C GLU A 55 -16.00 -6.85 -0.74
N LEU A 56 -14.72 -7.19 -0.74
CA LEU A 56 -13.77 -6.72 -1.76
C LEU A 56 -14.06 -7.36 -3.13
N GLN A 57 -14.42 -8.64 -3.18
CA GLN A 57 -14.82 -9.32 -4.41
C GLN A 57 -16.05 -8.66 -5.05
N GLN A 58 -17.04 -8.25 -4.24
CA GLN A 58 -18.20 -7.52 -4.74
C GLN A 58 -17.80 -6.20 -5.41
N ARG A 59 -16.95 -5.40 -4.75
CA ARG A 59 -16.44 -4.15 -5.33
C ARG A 59 -15.55 -4.35 -6.55
N GLN A 60 -14.74 -5.40 -6.55
CA GLN A 60 -13.88 -5.75 -7.68
C GLN A 60 -14.71 -6.06 -8.92
N ALA A 61 -15.84 -6.75 -8.77
CA ALA A 61 -16.77 -7.04 -9.87
C ALA A 61 -17.46 -5.79 -10.43
N GLU A 62 -17.54 -4.72 -9.65
CA GLU A 62 -18.09 -3.42 -10.05
C GLU A 62 -17.04 -2.50 -10.68
N LEU A 63 -15.76 -2.87 -10.69
CA LEU A 63 -14.72 -2.07 -11.33
C LEU A 63 -15.02 -1.96 -12.83
N PRO A 64 -14.95 -0.74 -13.39
CA PRO A 64 -15.13 -0.57 -14.82
C PRO A 64 -14.05 -1.33 -15.59
N SER A 65 -14.37 -1.68 -16.84
CA SER A 65 -13.42 -2.24 -17.79
C SER A 65 -12.16 -1.37 -17.87
N GLU A 66 -11.07 -2.02 -18.28
CA GLU A 66 -9.81 -1.34 -18.52
C GLU A 66 -10.02 -0.12 -19.43
N PRO A 67 -9.39 1.02 -19.12
CA PRO A 67 -9.54 2.21 -19.95
C PRO A 67 -9.04 1.90 -21.36
N THR A 68 -9.81 2.31 -22.36
CA THR A 68 -9.36 2.32 -23.75
C THR A 68 -9.09 3.77 -24.13
N ASP A 69 -7.84 4.20 -23.94
CA ASP A 69 -7.28 5.51 -24.28
C ASP A 69 -7.79 6.74 -23.49
N ASP A 70 -6.85 7.45 -22.87
CA ASP A 70 -6.99 8.84 -22.40
C ASP A 70 -5.91 9.68 -23.13
N GLU A 71 -6.25 10.89 -23.59
CA GLU A 71 -5.29 11.77 -24.27
C GLU A 71 -4.20 12.28 -23.29
N ASN A 72 -4.45 12.22 -21.98
CA ASN A 72 -3.52 12.62 -20.94
C ASN A 72 -2.77 11.41 -20.34
N ARG A 73 -1.51 11.22 -20.76
CA ARG A 73 -0.61 10.18 -20.23
C ARG A 73 -0.53 10.12 -18.70
N PHE A 74 -0.61 11.26 -18.00
CA PHE A 74 -0.61 11.22 -16.53
C PHE A 74 -1.91 10.59 -15.98
N HIS A 75 -3.08 10.95 -16.54
CA HIS A 75 -4.35 10.34 -16.15
C HIS A 75 -4.36 8.85 -16.46
N GLU A 76 -3.85 8.50 -17.63
CA GLU A 76 -3.67 7.13 -18.07
C GLU A 76 -2.87 6.33 -17.03
N GLU A 77 -1.63 6.75 -16.73
CA GLU A 77 -0.73 6.08 -15.77
C GLU A 77 -1.34 6.00 -14.37
N LEU A 78 -2.00 7.07 -13.90
CA LEU A 78 -2.66 7.10 -12.59
C LEU A 78 -3.87 6.16 -12.54
N ARG A 79 -4.70 6.15 -13.59
CA ARG A 79 -5.89 5.31 -13.70
C ARG A 79 -5.52 3.85 -13.81
N TYR A 80 -4.57 3.49 -14.69
CA TYR A 80 -4.05 2.13 -14.79
C TYR A 80 -3.53 1.67 -13.43
N ARG A 81 -2.63 2.43 -12.79
CA ARG A 81 -2.07 2.06 -11.49
C ARG A 81 -3.11 1.83 -10.41
N LEU A 82 -4.07 2.74 -10.24
CA LEU A 82 -5.08 2.62 -9.19
C LEU A 82 -6.10 1.51 -9.49
N ARG A 83 -6.49 1.34 -10.75
CA ARG A 83 -7.43 0.28 -11.17
C ARG A 83 -6.78 -1.10 -11.08
N ASP A 84 -5.53 -1.24 -11.52
CA ASP A 84 -4.81 -2.50 -11.50
C ASP A 84 -4.52 -2.94 -10.05
N ASP A 85 -4.03 -2.03 -9.20
CA ASP A 85 -3.86 -2.33 -7.79
C ASP A 85 -5.19 -2.70 -7.10
N ALA A 86 -6.31 -2.10 -7.51
CA ALA A 86 -7.65 -2.44 -7.03
C ALA A 86 -8.08 -3.83 -7.54
N ALA A 87 -7.85 -4.13 -8.81
CA ALA A 87 -8.15 -5.43 -9.41
C ALA A 87 -7.32 -6.55 -8.76
N GLU A 88 -6.04 -6.34 -8.46
CA GLU A 88 -5.21 -7.36 -7.83
C GLU A 88 -5.41 -7.48 -6.30
N SER A 89 -6.18 -6.58 -5.70
CA SER A 89 -6.25 -6.48 -4.23
C SER A 89 -6.81 -7.72 -3.54
N VAL A 90 -7.76 -8.42 -4.19
CA VAL A 90 -8.37 -9.65 -3.67
C VAL A 90 -7.37 -10.81 -3.71
N ASP A 91 -6.64 -10.96 -4.82
CA ASP A 91 -5.67 -12.05 -4.99
C ASP A 91 -4.56 -11.97 -3.94
N ARG A 92 -4.14 -10.75 -3.57
CA ARG A 92 -3.15 -10.52 -2.51
C ARG A 92 -3.54 -11.07 -1.14
N ILE A 93 -4.84 -11.22 -0.86
CA ILE A 93 -5.32 -11.83 0.40
C ILE A 93 -5.04 -13.33 0.41
N SER A 94 -5.18 -14.01 -0.73
CA SER A 94 -4.95 -15.46 -0.84
C SER A 94 -3.49 -15.87 -0.60
N TYR A 95 -2.55 -14.94 -0.81
CA TYR A 95 -1.13 -15.15 -0.55
C TYR A 95 -0.72 -14.84 0.90
N ALA A 96 -1.66 -14.45 1.77
CA ALA A 96 -1.35 -14.15 3.16
C ALA A 96 -0.94 -15.43 3.93
N PRO A 97 0.19 -15.43 4.67
CA PRO A 97 0.65 -16.62 5.42
C PRO A 97 -0.27 -17.08 6.56
N GLY A 98 -1.29 -16.31 6.93
CA GLY A 98 -2.24 -16.63 7.99
C GLY A 98 -3.22 -15.50 8.27
N PRO A 99 -4.19 -15.71 9.19
CA PRO A 99 -5.33 -14.79 9.37
C PRO A 99 -4.94 -13.35 9.71
N ALA A 100 -3.94 -13.14 10.57
CA ALA A 100 -3.47 -11.79 10.90
C ALA A 100 -2.89 -11.05 9.68
N SER A 101 -2.12 -11.76 8.85
CA SER A 101 -1.60 -11.20 7.59
C SER A 101 -2.73 -10.97 6.58
N GLY A 102 -3.74 -11.86 6.57
CA GLY A 102 -4.93 -11.72 5.73
C GLY A 102 -5.72 -10.48 6.09
N VAL A 103 -5.87 -10.15 7.37
CA VAL A 103 -6.51 -8.92 7.83
C VAL A 103 -5.77 -7.70 7.28
N VAL A 104 -4.43 -7.64 7.44
CA VAL A 104 -3.63 -6.53 6.92
C VAL A 104 -3.74 -6.42 5.39
N ALA A 105 -3.70 -7.56 4.68
CA ALA A 105 -3.85 -7.60 3.22
C ALA A 105 -5.23 -7.08 2.79
N ALA A 106 -6.30 -7.48 3.48
CA ALA A 106 -7.65 -7.01 3.21
C ALA A 106 -7.81 -5.51 3.52
N THR A 107 -7.25 -5.01 4.62
CA THR A 107 -7.25 -3.57 4.92
C THR A 107 -6.53 -2.78 3.83
N LYS A 108 -5.39 -3.29 3.34
CA LYS A 108 -4.68 -2.70 2.19
C LYS A 108 -5.58 -2.68 0.95
N GLY A 109 -6.28 -3.79 0.66
CA GLY A 109 -7.21 -3.88 -0.45
C GLY A 109 -8.32 -2.83 -0.39
N PHE A 110 -8.92 -2.62 0.78
CA PHE A 110 -9.89 -1.54 0.97
C PHE A 110 -9.30 -0.16 0.76
N ALA A 111 -8.11 0.12 1.30
CA ALA A 111 -7.46 1.41 1.11
C ALA A 111 -7.23 1.72 -0.38
N VAL A 112 -6.87 0.71 -1.16
CA VAL A 112 -6.68 0.82 -2.62
C VAL A 112 -8.01 1.03 -3.35
N MET A 113 -9.05 0.24 -3.06
CA MET A 113 -10.38 0.40 -3.66
C MET A 113 -10.95 1.79 -3.39
N LEU A 114 -10.83 2.28 -2.15
CA LEU A 114 -11.25 3.63 -1.76
C LEU A 114 -10.41 4.70 -2.48
N ALA A 115 -9.10 4.50 -2.65
CA ALA A 115 -8.26 5.41 -3.40
C ALA A 115 -8.66 5.50 -4.87
N TYR A 116 -9.05 4.38 -5.49
CA TYR A 116 -9.60 4.36 -6.83
C TYR A 116 -10.94 5.12 -6.90
N GLY A 117 -11.87 4.88 -5.97
CA GLY A 117 -13.12 5.64 -5.88
C GLY A 117 -12.89 7.15 -5.78
N ARG A 118 -11.99 7.59 -4.89
CA ARG A 118 -11.60 9.01 -4.77
C ARG A 118 -11.02 9.58 -6.07
N PHE A 119 -10.27 8.78 -6.83
CA PHE A 119 -9.75 9.21 -8.12
C PHE A 119 -10.88 9.42 -9.14
N ILE A 120 -11.84 8.49 -9.19
CA ILE A 120 -13.01 8.63 -10.07
C ILE A 120 -13.84 9.85 -9.70
N ASP A 121 -14.06 10.11 -8.40
CA ASP A 121 -14.77 11.30 -7.93
C ASP A 121 -14.06 12.59 -8.39
N LEU A 122 -12.73 12.68 -8.20
CA LEU A 122 -11.95 13.84 -8.64
C LEU A 122 -12.05 14.09 -10.16
N ILE A 123 -12.00 13.02 -10.97
CA ILE A 123 -12.17 13.13 -12.41
C ILE A 123 -13.60 13.57 -12.77
N GLY A 124 -14.62 13.04 -12.07
CA GLY A 124 -16.01 13.45 -12.23
C GLY A 124 -16.26 14.92 -11.91
N ASP A 125 -15.52 15.46 -10.93
CA ASP A 125 -15.57 16.86 -10.52
C ASP A 125 -14.76 17.80 -11.45
N GLY A 126 -14.09 17.26 -12.47
CA GLY A 126 -13.33 18.03 -13.45
C GLY A 126 -11.92 18.41 -13.01
N GLU A 127 -11.32 17.68 -12.05
CA GLU A 127 -9.95 17.90 -11.62
C GLU A 127 -8.98 17.67 -12.81
N ALA A 128 -8.22 18.71 -13.13
CA ALA A 128 -7.18 18.65 -14.16
C ALA A 128 -5.81 18.47 -13.49
N PHE A 129 -5.22 17.29 -13.61
CA PHE A 129 -3.94 16.97 -12.97
C PHE A 129 -2.72 17.46 -13.78
N SER A 130 -2.72 18.73 -14.21
CA SER A 130 -1.58 19.31 -14.96
C SER A 130 -0.52 19.86 -14.01
N VAL A 131 0.74 19.43 -14.20
CA VAL A 131 1.90 19.89 -13.42
C VAL A 131 2.95 20.43 -14.39
N GLU A 132 3.05 21.75 -14.47
CA GLU A 132 3.94 22.42 -15.43
C GLU A 132 5.19 23.03 -14.77
N THR A 133 5.24 23.06 -13.43
CA THR A 133 6.30 23.74 -12.70
C THR A 133 6.97 22.84 -11.66
N ALA A 134 8.25 23.09 -11.39
CA ALA A 134 8.98 22.41 -10.32
C ALA A 134 8.36 22.67 -8.93
N SER A 135 7.72 23.83 -8.74
CA SER A 135 6.96 24.12 -7.52
C SER A 135 5.75 23.21 -7.39
N ALA A 136 5.03 22.96 -8.48
CA ALA A 136 3.89 22.05 -8.48
C ALA A 136 4.33 20.60 -8.20
N VAL A 137 5.46 20.13 -8.76
CA VAL A 137 6.04 18.81 -8.42
C VAL A 137 6.33 18.70 -6.92
N ARG A 138 6.96 19.73 -6.34
CA ARG A 138 7.26 19.78 -4.89
C ARG A 138 5.99 19.79 -4.05
N SER A 139 4.95 20.48 -4.51
CA SER A 139 3.64 20.51 -3.86
C SER A 139 2.99 19.12 -3.87
N THR A 140 3.01 18.40 -5.00
CA THR A 140 2.47 17.04 -5.10
C THR A 140 3.21 16.08 -4.17
N ARG A 141 4.55 16.17 -4.11
CA ARG A 141 5.34 15.38 -3.16
C ARG A 141 4.98 15.69 -1.71
N SER A 142 4.86 16.98 -1.37
CA SER A 142 4.55 17.42 0.00
C SER A 142 3.15 16.93 0.41
N ALA A 143 2.17 17.04 -0.48
CA ALA A 143 0.82 16.52 -0.25
C ALA A 143 0.81 15.01 0.04
N ALA A 144 1.67 14.23 -0.62
CA ALA A 144 1.80 12.80 -0.34
C ALA A 144 2.37 12.53 1.07
N ILE A 145 3.42 13.24 1.47
CA ILE A 145 4.04 13.11 2.80
C ILE A 145 3.07 13.56 3.91
N ASP A 146 2.38 14.69 3.69
CA ASP A 146 1.41 15.22 4.64
C ASP A 146 0.25 14.23 4.79
N ALA A 147 -0.29 13.69 3.69
CA ALA A 147 -1.35 12.69 3.74
C ALA A 147 -0.93 11.42 4.48
N ILE A 148 0.31 10.94 4.31
CA ILE A 148 0.83 9.78 5.05
C ILE A 148 0.89 10.08 6.55
N THR A 149 1.40 11.26 6.92
CA THR A 149 1.55 11.68 8.32
C THR A 149 0.18 11.84 8.98
N THR A 150 -0.73 12.58 8.34
CA THR A 150 -2.12 12.73 8.80
C THR A 150 -2.82 11.39 8.93
N ALA A 151 -2.66 10.48 7.97
CA ALA A 151 -3.28 9.16 8.06
C ALA A 151 -2.74 8.34 9.23
N LEU A 152 -1.44 8.47 9.57
CA LEU A 152 -0.86 7.80 10.73
C LEU A 152 -1.45 8.32 12.06
N ASP A 153 -1.67 9.63 12.13
CA ASP A 153 -2.21 10.32 13.32
C ASP A 153 -3.73 10.10 13.50
N GLU A 154 -4.48 10.11 12.39
CA GLU A 154 -5.95 10.04 12.41
C GLU A 154 -6.49 8.60 12.34
N SER A 155 -5.66 7.61 12.06
CA SER A 155 -6.11 6.22 11.99
C SER A 155 -6.52 5.71 13.37
N PRO A 156 -7.68 5.04 13.50
CA PRO A 156 -8.20 4.56 14.78
C PRO A 156 -7.27 3.55 15.47
N ARG A 157 -6.44 2.84 14.69
CA ARG A 157 -5.39 1.94 15.17
C ARG A 157 -4.14 2.13 14.33
N SER A 158 -3.15 2.84 14.87
CA SER A 158 -1.90 3.14 14.16
C SER A 158 -1.12 1.87 13.78
N ASP A 159 -1.19 0.79 14.58
CA ASP A 159 -0.53 -0.48 14.26
C ASP A 159 -1.10 -1.17 13.02
N LEU A 160 -2.39 -1.03 12.75
CA LEU A 160 -3.03 -1.55 11.54
C LEU A 160 -2.71 -0.66 10.32
N ALA A 161 -2.61 0.66 10.53
CA ALA A 161 -2.32 1.63 9.48
C ALA A 161 -0.84 1.60 9.02
N ARG A 162 0.09 1.42 9.97
CA ARG A 162 1.55 1.43 9.76
C ARG A 162 2.03 0.59 8.58
N PRO A 163 1.69 -0.71 8.44
CA PRO A 163 2.19 -1.51 7.32
C PRO A 163 1.70 -0.98 5.95
N ILE A 164 0.49 -0.46 5.88
CA ILE A 164 -0.10 0.09 4.64
C ILE A 164 0.56 1.42 4.28
N LEU A 165 0.77 2.28 5.28
CA LEU A 165 1.43 3.58 5.13
C LEU A 165 2.93 3.42 4.84
N ALA A 166 3.59 2.39 5.37
CA ALA A 166 4.97 2.07 5.05
C ALA A 166 5.15 1.68 3.57
N ASP A 167 4.21 0.91 3.01
CA ASP A 167 4.19 0.60 1.58
C ASP A 167 3.93 1.85 0.72
N THR A 168 3.02 2.71 1.18
CA THR A 168 2.74 4.00 0.54
C THR A 168 3.96 4.92 0.55
N ALA A 169 4.69 5.00 1.67
CA ALA A 169 5.93 5.75 1.79
C ALA A 169 7.04 5.18 0.90
N ARG A 170 7.10 3.85 0.72
CA ARG A 170 8.01 3.22 -0.25
C ARG A 170 7.73 3.65 -1.68
N SER A 171 6.45 3.78 -2.07
CA SER A 171 6.09 4.33 -3.39
C SER A 171 6.60 5.76 -3.59
N VAL A 172 6.48 6.62 -2.57
CA VAL A 172 7.03 7.99 -2.58
C VAL A 172 8.57 7.95 -2.71
N GLN A 173 9.23 7.06 -1.99
CA GLN A 173 10.68 6.88 -2.09
C GLN A 173 11.11 6.46 -3.51
N PHE A 174 10.37 5.57 -4.17
CA PHE A 174 10.66 5.20 -5.55
C PHE A 174 10.47 6.36 -6.52
N ALA A 175 9.43 7.17 -6.35
CA ALA A 175 9.24 8.38 -7.13
C ALA A 175 10.37 9.40 -6.92
N ASP A 176 10.84 9.57 -5.68
CA ASP A 176 12.00 10.42 -5.35
C ASP A 176 13.28 9.94 -6.07
N GLN A 177 13.53 8.63 -6.05
CA GLN A 177 14.68 8.02 -6.72
C GLN A 177 14.61 8.21 -8.24
N GLU A 178 13.43 8.08 -8.85
CA GLU A 178 13.25 8.31 -10.27
C GLU A 178 13.46 9.76 -10.66
N LEU A 179 12.88 10.70 -9.90
CA LEU A 179 13.11 12.13 -10.12
C LEU A 179 14.59 12.48 -9.99
N GLY A 180 15.30 11.89 -9.02
CA GLY A 180 16.74 12.06 -8.85
C GLY A 180 17.58 11.57 -10.04
N ARG A 181 17.06 10.62 -10.85
CA ARG A 181 17.71 10.12 -12.07
C ARG A 181 17.47 11.03 -13.29
N ILE A 182 16.48 11.93 -13.24
CA ILE A 182 16.20 12.87 -14.33
C ILE A 182 17.21 14.02 -14.25
N SER A 183 18.20 14.02 -15.16
CA SER A 183 19.19 15.10 -15.26
C SER A 183 19.13 15.76 -16.64
N ARG A 184 18.87 17.08 -16.65
CA ARG A 184 18.78 17.99 -17.82
C ARG A 184 17.67 17.65 -18.83
N ASP A 185 17.10 18.68 -19.47
CA ASP A 185 15.98 18.62 -20.43
C ASP A 185 14.79 17.74 -19.98
N VAL A 186 14.05 18.23 -18.98
CA VAL A 186 12.86 17.57 -18.45
C VAL A 186 11.71 17.68 -19.45
N ARG A 187 11.48 16.62 -20.21
CA ARG A 187 10.23 16.47 -20.98
C ARG A 187 9.08 16.21 -20.00
N PRO A 188 7.94 16.93 -20.09
CA PRO A 188 6.79 16.71 -19.22
C PRO A 188 6.35 15.24 -19.13
N ALA A 189 6.42 14.50 -20.24
CA ALA A 189 6.10 13.07 -20.27
C ALA A 189 6.95 12.19 -19.32
N ARG A 190 8.18 12.61 -18.97
CA ARG A 190 9.02 11.89 -17.98
C ARG A 190 8.62 12.16 -16.52
N LEU A 191 7.80 13.18 -16.28
CA LEU A 191 7.27 13.48 -14.95
C LEU A 191 5.95 12.76 -14.68
N ALA A 192 5.27 12.24 -15.72
CA ALA A 192 3.97 11.60 -15.59
C ALA A 192 3.99 10.46 -14.55
N ASP A 193 4.96 9.56 -14.62
CA ASP A 193 5.01 8.42 -13.70
C ASP A 193 5.35 8.81 -12.24
N PRO A 194 6.42 9.58 -11.93
CA PRO A 194 6.67 10.04 -10.57
C PRO A 194 5.51 10.83 -9.95
N LEU A 195 4.87 11.70 -10.75
CA LEU A 195 3.70 12.44 -10.30
C LEU A 195 2.52 11.50 -10.03
N ALA A 196 2.27 10.52 -10.91
CA ALA A 196 1.20 9.56 -10.71
C ALA A 196 1.44 8.75 -9.43
N ARG A 197 2.69 8.44 -9.09
CA ARG A 197 3.03 7.77 -7.82
C ARG A 197 2.76 8.65 -6.59
N TYR A 198 3.12 9.93 -6.61
CA TYR A 198 2.79 10.83 -5.50
C TYR A 198 1.28 11.02 -5.33
N THR A 199 0.55 11.20 -6.44
CA THR A 199 -0.91 11.34 -6.40
C THR A 199 -1.58 10.06 -5.92
N ALA A 200 -1.19 8.90 -6.45
CA ALA A 200 -1.69 7.60 -5.97
C ALA A 200 -1.37 7.39 -4.48
N ALA A 201 -0.16 7.75 -4.03
CA ALA A 201 0.21 7.68 -2.62
C ALA A 201 -0.65 8.59 -1.73
N THR A 202 -0.92 9.81 -2.18
CA THR A 202 -1.82 10.76 -1.49
C THR A 202 -3.23 10.16 -1.34
N LEU A 203 -3.80 9.64 -2.43
CA LEU A 203 -5.14 9.05 -2.43
C LEU A 203 -5.22 7.80 -1.55
N ARG A 204 -4.19 6.94 -1.58
CA ARG A 204 -4.09 5.76 -0.70
C ARG A 204 -4.02 6.15 0.76
N ALA A 205 -3.10 7.06 1.12
CA ALA A 205 -2.94 7.50 2.50
C ALA A 205 -4.25 8.07 3.06
N ARG A 206 -4.94 8.94 2.31
CA ARG A 206 -6.27 9.50 2.69
C ARG A 206 -7.37 8.45 2.82
N SER A 207 -7.18 7.25 2.30
CA SER A 207 -8.13 6.14 2.39
C SER A 207 -7.84 5.19 3.55
N VAL A 208 -6.62 5.20 4.10
CA VAL A 208 -6.20 4.29 5.19
C VAL A 208 -7.09 4.41 6.43
N PRO A 209 -7.41 5.60 6.98
CA PRO A 209 -8.23 5.67 8.20
C PRO A 209 -9.62 5.04 8.03
N THR A 210 -10.24 5.20 6.86
CA THR A 210 -11.53 4.58 6.54
C THR A 210 -11.41 3.08 6.34
N ALA A 211 -10.35 2.59 5.69
CA ALA A 211 -10.09 1.16 5.57
C ALA A 211 -9.86 0.51 6.95
N CYS A 212 -9.08 1.15 7.82
CA CYS A 212 -8.86 0.68 9.19
C CYS A 212 -10.18 0.58 9.98
N ARG A 213 -11.04 1.60 9.94
CA ARG A 213 -12.38 1.54 10.59
C ARG A 213 -13.17 0.33 10.10
N ARG A 214 -13.22 0.12 8.78
CA ARG A 214 -13.97 -0.98 8.20
C ARG A 214 -13.45 -2.36 8.62
N THR A 215 -12.13 -2.50 8.74
CA THR A 215 -11.52 -3.72 9.28
C THR A 215 -11.84 -3.91 10.75
N LEU A 216 -11.83 -2.84 11.55
CA LEU A 216 -12.18 -2.92 12.97
C LEU A 216 -13.65 -3.29 13.17
N ASP A 217 -14.55 -2.75 12.36
CA ASP A 217 -15.97 -3.13 12.34
C ASP A 217 -16.13 -4.64 12.07
N ALA A 218 -15.37 -5.19 11.10
CA ALA A 218 -15.39 -6.63 10.79
C ALA A 218 -14.80 -7.50 11.92
N LEU A 219 -13.85 -6.95 12.68
CA LEU A 219 -13.29 -7.58 13.87
C LEU A 219 -14.17 -7.40 15.12
N GLN A 220 -15.24 -6.59 15.03
CA GLN A 220 -16.10 -6.20 16.15
C GLN A 220 -15.31 -5.45 17.25
N LEU A 221 -14.37 -4.58 16.85
CA LEU A 221 -13.43 -3.83 17.71
C LEU A 221 -13.49 -2.32 17.56
#